data_AF-A0A916F525-F1
#
_entry.id   AF-A0A916F525-F1
#
_cell.length_a   1.000
_cell.length_b   1.000
_cell.length_c   1.000
_cell.angle_alpha   90.00
_cell.angle_beta   90.00
_cell.angle_gamma   90.00
#
_symmetry.space_group_name_H-M   'P 1'
#
loop_
_entity.id
_entity.type
_entity.pdbx_description
1 polymer ?
#
loop_
_entity_poly.entity_id
_entity_poly.type
_entity_poly.pdbx_seq_one_letter_code
_entity_poly.pdbx_strand_id
1 'polypeptide(L)'
;MDGRYHFDRPSTNPNARVINQGRISLGERGLGALVAPHARNDGVIQGRASTVVIAGTETFTVDLYGDGLINFKTRSPVTRHPEGVDALAENNGLIRTDGGRVLITAAAAEGIIDRVIQVGGKIHARSATRKGGVIVLDGGRHGTVAVTGTLDASSTQRGGRGGRIDVRGRRLAIGPRALVKANGPGGGGDIRIGGDRGGKGPGRKADAVVLASEARIMADAIVSGDGGSIIIYGKENAEIAGALTARGGPEGGDGGFIETSAKTVTIAADTRIDASAPAGKPGTWLIDPTDITIDAGMTNRLVATLEGGTNVEVNTSAPPYGDPDDTDVGNITVEASIRPDLAAAYGNQTVTLTLSADNNVTMDSGVTIGPEPGKADAGDSMGVTITAGNDITPKRLPF
;
A
#
# COMPACT_ATOMS: atom_id res chain seq x y z
N MET A 1 -3.45 -24.39 33.46
CA MET A 1 -3.18 -22.98 33.12
C MET A 1 -4.23 -22.58 32.08
N ASP A 2 -5.04 -21.56 32.34
CA ASP A 2 -6.16 -21.14 31.48
C ASP A 2 -5.74 -20.47 30.15
N GLY A 3 -4.52 -20.71 29.67
CA GLY A 3 -4.00 -20.19 28.39
C GLY A 3 -3.83 -18.67 28.30
N ARG A 4 -4.26 -17.91 29.30
CA ARG A 4 -4.19 -16.44 29.34
C ARG A 4 -2.88 -15.98 29.97
N TYR A 5 -1.92 -15.59 29.12
CA TYR A 5 -0.66 -14.98 29.57
C TYR A 5 -0.82 -13.46 29.61
N HIS A 6 -0.92 -12.92 30.82
CA HIS A 6 -1.04 -11.50 31.08
C HIS A 6 0.35 -10.87 31.24
N PHE A 7 0.78 -10.13 30.22
CA PHE A 7 1.97 -9.30 30.25
C PHE A 7 1.58 -7.82 30.37
N ASP A 8 0.72 -7.54 31.34
CA ASP A 8 0.05 -6.26 31.57
C ASP A 8 0.66 -5.46 32.72
N ARG A 9 1.83 -5.88 33.22
CA ARG A 9 2.62 -5.09 34.17
C ARG A 9 3.60 -4.21 33.39
N PRO A 10 3.35 -2.90 33.27
CA PRO A 10 4.28 -2.02 32.59
C PRO A 10 5.62 -1.98 33.33
N SER A 11 6.71 -1.92 32.58
CA SER A 11 8.01 -1.57 33.17
C SER A 11 7.89 -0.17 33.79
N THR A 12 8.24 -0.02 35.06
CA THR A 12 8.35 1.30 35.69
C THR A 12 9.49 2.13 35.08
N ASN A 13 10.42 1.48 34.38
CA ASN A 13 11.49 2.12 33.62
C ASN A 13 11.06 2.34 32.16
N PRO A 14 10.85 3.59 31.71
CA PRO A 14 10.49 3.91 30.33
C PRO A 14 11.63 3.60 29.34
N ASN A 15 12.87 3.46 29.82
CA ASN A 15 14.04 3.12 29.02
C ASN A 15 14.28 1.60 28.92
N ALA A 16 13.38 0.75 29.41
CA ALA A 16 13.52 -0.70 29.30
C ALA A 16 13.52 -1.15 27.83
N ARG A 17 14.46 -2.03 27.47
CA ARG A 17 14.68 -2.48 26.10
C ARG A 17 14.77 -3.99 26.00
N VAL A 18 14.29 -4.53 24.89
CA VAL A 18 14.59 -5.90 24.44
C VAL A 18 15.19 -5.81 23.05
N ILE A 19 16.48 -6.16 22.94
CA ILE A 19 17.23 -6.07 21.68
C ILE A 19 17.77 -7.45 21.34
N ASN A 20 17.35 -8.01 20.21
CA ASN A 20 17.98 -9.20 19.64
C ASN A 20 19.16 -8.79 18.75
N GLN A 21 20.38 -9.14 19.13
CA GLN A 21 21.59 -9.01 18.30
C GLN A 21 22.13 -10.37 17.83
N GLY A 22 21.54 -11.46 18.30
CA GLY A 22 21.97 -12.82 18.01
C GLY A 22 21.04 -13.51 17.01
N ARG A 23 20.91 -14.84 17.16
CA ARG A 23 20.03 -15.67 16.36
C ARG A 23 18.96 -16.33 17.24
N ILE A 24 17.70 -16.03 16.97
CA ILE A 24 16.53 -16.69 17.57
C ILE A 24 15.97 -17.67 16.53
N SER A 25 15.86 -18.94 16.89
CA SER A 25 15.24 -19.98 16.05
C SER A 25 13.97 -20.49 16.72
N LEU A 26 12.85 -20.39 16.00
CA LEU A 26 11.54 -20.86 16.44
C LEU A 26 11.27 -22.23 15.83
N GLY A 27 10.63 -23.10 16.61
CA GLY A 27 10.07 -24.35 16.08
C GLY A 27 8.99 -24.09 15.03
N GLU A 28 8.60 -25.12 14.28
CA GLU A 28 7.50 -25.01 13.32
C GLU A 28 6.22 -24.55 14.02
N ARG A 29 5.53 -23.58 13.43
CA ARG A 29 4.33 -22.95 14.01
C ARG A 29 4.56 -22.32 15.39
N GLY A 30 5.82 -22.13 15.79
CA GLY A 30 6.19 -21.52 17.05
C GLY A 30 5.86 -20.03 17.11
N LEU A 31 5.85 -19.48 18.32
CA LEU A 31 5.70 -18.06 18.59
C LEU A 31 7.01 -17.49 19.15
N GLY A 32 7.48 -16.37 18.58
CA GLY A 32 8.54 -15.55 19.15
C GLY A 32 8.06 -14.11 19.30
N ALA A 33 8.25 -13.51 20.47
CA ALA A 33 7.86 -12.13 20.73
C ALA A 33 9.00 -11.36 21.42
N LEU A 34 9.34 -10.19 20.90
CA LEU A 34 10.16 -9.19 21.57
C LEU A 34 9.23 -8.08 22.06
N VAL A 35 9.11 -7.89 23.38
CA VAL A 35 8.19 -6.90 23.93
C VAL A 35 8.83 -6.09 25.05
N ALA A 36 8.81 -4.79 24.88
CA ALA A 36 9.31 -3.78 25.82
C ALA A 36 8.81 -2.40 25.40
N PRO A 37 8.97 -1.35 26.23
CA PRO A 37 8.82 0.04 25.77
C PRO A 37 9.64 0.33 24.50
N HIS A 38 10.85 -0.25 24.41
CA HIS A 38 11.66 -0.29 23.19
C HIS A 38 12.03 -1.73 22.81
N ALA A 39 11.52 -2.23 21.68
CA ALA A 39 11.79 -3.58 21.20
C ALA A 39 12.45 -3.54 19.81
N ARG A 40 13.61 -4.20 19.66
CA ARG A 40 14.40 -4.14 18.43
C ARG A 40 15.00 -5.48 18.03
N ASN A 41 14.99 -5.77 16.73
CA ASN A 41 15.76 -6.84 16.13
C ASN A 41 16.88 -6.28 15.24
N ASP A 42 18.13 -6.46 15.66
CA ASP A 42 19.34 -6.22 14.85
C ASP A 42 19.94 -7.52 14.29
N GLY A 43 19.60 -8.66 14.91
CA GLY A 43 20.06 -9.99 14.53
C GLY A 43 19.11 -10.74 13.60
N VAL A 44 19.02 -12.05 13.78
CA VAL A 44 18.18 -12.94 12.97
C VAL A 44 17.10 -13.58 13.83
N ILE A 45 15.85 -13.50 13.41
CA ILE A 45 14.73 -14.30 13.92
C ILE A 45 14.26 -15.20 12.78
N GLN A 46 14.24 -16.51 12.99
CA GLN A 46 13.83 -17.46 11.95
C GLN A 46 12.89 -18.55 12.46
N GLY A 47 11.96 -18.97 11.60
CA GLY A 47 11.02 -20.06 11.86
C GLY A 47 10.34 -20.54 10.56
N ARG A 48 9.46 -21.54 10.67
CA ARG A 48 8.61 -22.02 9.57
C ARG A 48 7.17 -22.00 10.03
N ALA A 49 6.30 -21.35 9.26
CA ALA A 49 4.90 -21.10 9.63
C ALA A 49 4.74 -20.48 11.03
N SER A 50 5.80 -19.84 11.55
CA SER A 50 5.87 -19.29 12.89
C SER A 50 5.26 -17.89 12.93
N THR A 51 4.83 -17.46 14.12
CA THR A 51 4.44 -16.06 14.35
C THR A 51 5.58 -15.34 15.04
N VAL A 52 5.98 -14.19 14.49
CA VAL A 52 6.98 -13.30 15.09
C VAL A 52 6.32 -11.97 15.43
N VAL A 53 6.51 -11.50 16.67
CA VAL A 53 6.01 -10.21 17.13
C VAL A 53 7.14 -9.34 17.65
N ILE A 54 7.16 -8.07 17.24
CA ILE A 54 7.96 -7.02 17.88
C ILE A 54 6.98 -5.95 18.36
N ALA A 55 6.91 -5.72 19.67
CA ALA A 55 5.96 -4.80 20.26
C ALA A 55 6.67 -3.73 21.11
N GLY A 56 6.57 -2.48 20.67
CA GLY A 56 7.04 -1.27 21.35
C GLY A 56 5.91 -0.62 22.15
N THR A 57 5.62 -1.15 23.34
CA THR A 57 4.48 -0.72 24.17
C THR A 57 4.77 -1.01 25.65
N GLU A 58 4.11 -0.32 26.56
CA GLU A 58 4.25 -0.59 27.99
C GLU A 58 3.57 -1.91 28.39
N THR A 59 2.45 -2.28 27.76
CA THR A 59 1.68 -3.49 28.11
C THR A 59 1.06 -4.15 26.89
N PHE A 60 1.03 -5.49 26.91
CA PHE A 60 0.44 -6.29 25.86
C PHE A 60 -0.35 -7.46 26.44
N THR A 61 -1.32 -7.95 25.66
CA THR A 61 -1.99 -9.21 25.96
C THR A 61 -1.76 -10.16 24.80
N VAL A 62 -1.41 -11.40 25.11
CA VAL A 62 -1.40 -12.51 24.16
C VAL A 62 -2.58 -13.38 24.52
N ASP A 63 -3.57 -13.39 23.64
CA ASP A 63 -4.67 -14.33 23.74
C ASP A 63 -4.39 -15.51 22.81
N LEU A 64 -4.26 -16.70 23.39
CA LEU A 64 -4.04 -17.96 22.67
C LEU A 64 -5.34 -18.76 22.76
N TYR A 65 -6.38 -18.35 22.05
CA TYR A 65 -7.53 -19.22 21.90
C TYR A 65 -7.10 -20.49 21.13
N GLY A 66 -7.67 -21.63 21.51
CA GLY A 66 -7.42 -22.94 20.88
C GLY A 66 -7.82 -23.03 19.39
N ASP A 67 -8.25 -21.92 18.79
CA ASP A 67 -8.53 -21.74 17.36
C ASP A 67 -7.29 -21.27 16.56
N GLY A 68 -6.16 -21.00 17.23
CA GLY A 68 -4.91 -20.59 16.59
C GLY A 68 -4.85 -19.11 16.21
N LEU A 69 -5.79 -18.28 16.70
CA LEU A 69 -5.75 -16.84 16.49
C LEU A 69 -5.02 -16.16 17.66
N ILE A 70 -3.77 -15.75 17.45
CA ILE A 70 -3.05 -14.95 18.44
C ILE A 70 -3.49 -13.50 18.31
N ASN A 71 -4.23 -12.99 19.29
CA ASN A 71 -4.62 -11.58 19.34
C ASN A 71 -3.63 -10.78 20.18
N PHE A 72 -2.87 -9.90 19.53
CA PHE A 72 -1.98 -8.96 20.19
C PHE A 72 -2.68 -7.60 20.26
N LYS A 73 -3.02 -7.17 21.47
CA LYS A 73 -3.55 -5.82 21.71
C LYS A 73 -2.57 -5.04 22.57
N THR A 74 -2.08 -3.91 22.04
CA THR A 74 -1.40 -2.89 22.85
C THR A 74 -2.43 -2.28 23.80
N ARG A 75 -2.16 -2.28 25.11
CA ARG A 75 -3.10 -1.74 26.11
C ARG A 75 -2.73 -0.33 26.55
N SER A 76 -1.45 -0.10 26.83
CA SER A 76 -0.96 1.18 27.37
C SER A 76 0.14 1.73 26.46
N PRO A 77 -0.01 2.98 25.98
CA PRO A 77 1.01 3.60 25.16
C PRO A 77 2.25 3.94 25.98
N VAL A 78 3.40 4.06 25.33
CA VAL A 78 4.59 4.68 25.92
C VAL A 78 4.29 6.16 26.16
N THR A 79 4.45 6.60 27.42
CA THR A 79 4.09 7.95 27.88
C THR A 79 5.29 8.90 28.04
N ARG A 80 6.52 8.42 27.85
CA ARG A 80 7.76 9.21 27.91
C ARG A 80 8.72 8.78 26.81
N HIS A 81 9.41 9.75 26.19
CA HIS A 81 10.38 9.47 25.12
C HIS A 81 11.57 8.68 25.70
N PRO A 82 11.85 7.46 25.24
CA PRO A 82 13.03 6.73 25.67
C PRO A 82 14.30 7.40 25.14
N GLU A 83 15.34 7.54 25.95
CA GLU A 83 16.56 8.28 25.55
C GLU A 83 17.30 7.56 24.41
N GLY A 84 17.68 8.27 23.34
CA GLY A 84 18.46 7.68 22.24
C GLY A 84 17.74 6.54 21.48
N VAL A 85 16.42 6.66 21.33
CA VAL A 85 15.57 5.72 20.60
C VAL A 85 14.88 6.46 19.45
N ASP A 86 15.10 5.98 18.22
CA ASP A 86 14.51 6.56 17.01
C ASP A 86 13.10 6.04 16.71
N ALA A 87 12.78 4.82 17.18
CA ALA A 87 11.46 4.22 17.08
C ALA A 87 11.23 3.18 18.20
N LEU A 88 9.98 3.02 18.65
CA LEU A 88 9.65 2.09 19.75
C LEU A 88 9.74 0.62 19.35
N ALA A 89 9.43 0.29 18.09
CA ALA A 89 9.55 -1.05 17.53
C ALA A 89 10.37 -1.03 16.24
N GLU A 90 11.46 -1.78 16.23
CA GLU A 90 12.44 -1.73 15.15
C GLU A 90 12.80 -3.12 14.60
N ASN A 91 12.95 -3.21 13.28
CA ASN A 91 13.66 -4.31 12.65
C ASN A 91 14.74 -3.77 11.71
N ASN A 92 15.99 -3.91 12.14
CA ASN A 92 17.20 -3.58 11.36
C ASN A 92 17.88 -4.85 10.82
N GLY A 93 17.60 -6.01 11.43
CA GLY A 93 18.11 -7.32 11.01
C GLY A 93 17.18 -8.08 10.04
N LEU A 94 17.16 -9.41 10.18
CA LEU A 94 16.33 -10.30 9.37
C LEU A 94 15.28 -11.01 10.24
N ILE A 95 14.02 -10.94 9.82
CA ILE A 95 12.95 -11.82 10.28
C ILE A 95 12.57 -12.73 9.11
N ARG A 96 12.62 -14.05 9.29
CA ARG A 96 12.23 -15.03 8.26
C ARG A 96 11.28 -16.08 8.82
N THR A 97 10.02 -16.03 8.42
CA THR A 97 8.99 -17.01 8.78
C THR A 97 8.12 -17.35 7.58
N ASP A 98 8.67 -18.12 6.64
CA ASP A 98 7.92 -18.53 5.44
C ASP A 98 6.68 -19.36 5.85
N GLY A 99 5.52 -19.00 5.31
CA GLY A 99 4.18 -19.51 5.65
C GLY A 99 3.59 -18.94 6.93
N GLY A 100 4.33 -18.07 7.62
CA GLY A 100 3.99 -17.55 8.93
C GLY A 100 3.45 -16.12 8.91
N ARG A 101 3.48 -15.50 10.08
CA ARG A 101 2.99 -14.14 10.31
C ARG A 101 4.05 -13.31 11.02
N VAL A 102 4.21 -12.07 10.60
CA VAL A 102 5.02 -11.07 11.31
C VAL A 102 4.11 -9.91 11.69
N LEU A 103 4.11 -9.55 12.96
CA LEU A 103 3.45 -8.36 13.48
C LEU A 103 4.51 -7.46 14.12
N ILE A 104 4.63 -6.23 13.64
CA ILE A 104 5.35 -5.18 14.36
C ILE A 104 4.32 -4.16 14.78
N THR A 105 4.25 -3.88 16.08
CA THR A 105 3.29 -2.92 16.61
C THR A 105 3.94 -2.01 17.64
N ALA A 106 3.48 -0.77 17.69
CA ALA A 106 3.90 0.16 18.72
C ALA A 106 2.73 1.07 19.09
N ALA A 107 2.71 1.50 20.34
CA ALA A 107 1.75 2.47 20.84
C ALA A 107 2.47 3.53 21.64
N ALA A 108 2.35 4.78 21.20
CA ALA A 108 2.87 5.96 21.89
C ALA A 108 1.73 6.93 22.20
N ALA A 109 1.85 7.67 23.29
CA ALA A 109 0.98 8.81 23.53
C ALA A 109 1.35 9.94 22.54
N GLU A 110 0.40 10.82 22.27
CA GLU A 110 0.62 11.92 21.34
C GLU A 110 1.77 12.84 21.80
N GLY A 111 2.61 13.25 20.84
CA GLY A 111 3.75 14.14 21.09
C GLY A 111 4.95 13.50 21.79
N ILE A 112 4.89 12.21 22.13
CA ILE A 112 5.98 11.53 22.84
C ILE A 112 7.09 11.07 21.91
N ILE A 113 6.74 10.48 20.77
CA ILE A 113 7.70 10.07 19.75
C ILE A 113 7.05 10.17 18.38
N ASP A 114 7.77 10.77 17.43
CA ASP A 114 7.23 10.99 16.10
C ASP A 114 7.22 9.72 15.26
N ARG A 115 8.21 8.85 15.44
CA ARG A 115 8.34 7.57 14.73
C ARG A 115 8.17 6.43 15.71
N VAL A 116 7.19 5.57 15.45
CA VAL A 116 6.81 4.48 16.37
C VAL A 116 7.29 3.13 15.87
N ILE A 117 7.35 2.95 14.56
CA ILE A 117 7.86 1.73 13.91
C ILE A 117 8.90 2.12 12.86
N GLN A 118 10.00 1.39 12.83
CA GLN A 118 10.98 1.46 11.74
C GLN A 118 11.39 0.08 11.25
N VAL A 119 11.29 -0.14 9.94
CA VAL A 119 11.80 -1.34 9.28
C VAL A 119 12.87 -0.94 8.27
N GLY A 120 14.13 -0.99 8.69
CA GLY A 120 15.30 -0.81 7.82
C GLY A 120 15.88 -2.13 7.30
N GLY A 121 15.62 -3.23 8.02
CA GLY A 121 16.06 -4.57 7.67
C GLY A 121 15.11 -5.31 6.73
N LYS A 122 15.13 -6.65 6.81
CA LYS A 122 14.31 -7.52 5.95
C LYS A 122 13.30 -8.31 6.78
N ILE A 123 12.06 -8.36 6.30
CA ILE A 123 10.99 -9.20 6.83
C ILE A 123 10.50 -10.11 5.71
N HIS A 124 10.76 -11.41 5.83
CA HIS A 124 10.31 -12.43 4.89
C HIS A 124 9.23 -13.30 5.54
N ALA A 125 8.00 -13.19 5.06
CA ALA A 125 6.88 -14.05 5.39
C ALA A 125 6.28 -14.62 4.09
N ARG A 126 7.13 -15.25 3.28
CA ARG A 126 6.74 -15.75 1.95
C ARG A 126 5.78 -16.92 2.05
N SER A 127 4.96 -17.15 1.04
CA SER A 127 4.03 -18.29 1.00
C SER A 127 4.77 -19.64 1.08
N ALA A 128 4.44 -20.47 2.07
CA ALA A 128 4.93 -21.86 2.15
C ALA A 128 3.96 -22.88 1.52
N THR A 129 2.70 -22.48 1.32
CA THR A 129 1.64 -23.29 0.67
C THR A 129 0.84 -22.38 -0.28
N ARG A 130 -0.35 -22.80 -0.72
CA ARG A 130 -1.24 -21.94 -1.53
C ARG A 130 -1.76 -20.70 -0.80
N LYS A 131 -1.70 -20.66 0.55
CA LYS A 131 -2.01 -19.46 1.34
C LYS A 131 -0.71 -18.70 1.64
N GLY A 132 -0.72 -17.41 1.35
CA GLY A 132 0.44 -16.56 1.57
C GLY A 132 0.65 -16.17 3.02
N GLY A 133 1.89 -15.85 3.36
CA GLY A 133 2.21 -15.32 4.67
C GLY A 133 1.72 -13.88 4.83
N VAL A 134 1.80 -13.38 6.06
CA VAL A 134 1.23 -12.08 6.42
C VAL A 134 2.24 -11.24 7.15
N ILE A 135 2.39 -9.99 6.72
CA ILE A 135 3.17 -8.96 7.40
C ILE A 135 2.22 -7.84 7.80
N VAL A 136 2.20 -7.50 9.09
CA VAL A 136 1.41 -6.38 9.62
C VAL A 136 2.33 -5.44 10.37
N LEU A 137 2.33 -4.16 9.99
CA LEU A 137 2.91 -3.07 10.76
C LEU A 137 1.77 -2.20 11.28
N ASP A 138 1.62 -2.09 12.58
CA ASP A 138 0.56 -1.28 13.22
C ASP A 138 1.16 -0.27 14.20
N GLY A 139 1.35 0.97 13.74
CA GLY A 139 1.86 2.08 14.53
C GLY A 139 0.84 2.71 15.48
N GLY A 140 -0.37 2.14 15.62
CA GLY A 140 -1.36 2.69 16.55
C GLY A 140 -1.95 4.03 16.10
N ARG A 141 -2.48 4.80 17.07
CA ARG A 141 -3.21 6.07 16.82
C ARG A 141 -2.30 7.27 16.54
N HIS A 142 -1.05 7.20 16.97
CA HIS A 142 -0.13 8.32 16.92
C HIS A 142 1.21 7.88 16.35
N GLY A 143 1.93 8.81 15.75
CA GLY A 143 3.27 8.58 15.23
C GLY A 143 3.32 7.99 13.82
N THR A 144 4.56 7.80 13.38
CA THR A 144 4.93 7.49 12.00
C THR A 144 5.45 6.07 11.90
N VAL A 145 5.01 5.33 10.90
CA VAL A 145 5.63 4.06 10.50
C VAL A 145 6.54 4.32 9.31
N ALA A 146 7.83 4.02 9.46
CA ALA A 146 8.82 4.17 8.41
C ALA A 146 9.30 2.81 7.89
N VAL A 147 9.30 2.64 6.58
CA VAL A 147 9.82 1.44 5.91
C VAL A 147 10.86 1.87 4.89
N THR A 148 12.12 1.52 5.13
CA THR A 148 13.24 1.75 4.19
C THR A 148 13.84 0.43 3.70
N GLY A 149 13.56 -0.68 4.40
CA GLY A 149 14.01 -2.01 4.08
C GLY A 149 13.05 -2.81 3.21
N THR A 150 12.99 -4.12 3.44
CA THR A 150 12.19 -5.06 2.64
C THR A 150 11.08 -5.70 3.45
N LEU A 151 9.85 -5.66 2.93
CA LEU A 151 8.70 -6.47 3.36
C LEU A 151 8.38 -7.45 2.23
N ASP A 152 8.63 -8.74 2.42
CA ASP A 152 8.43 -9.77 1.40
C ASP A 152 7.46 -10.85 1.87
N ALA A 153 6.22 -10.76 1.40
CA ALA A 153 5.17 -11.76 1.54
C ALA A 153 4.92 -12.51 0.22
N SER A 154 5.88 -12.52 -0.72
CA SER A 154 5.70 -13.16 -2.03
C SER A 154 5.54 -14.67 -1.93
N SER A 155 5.00 -15.29 -2.97
CA SER A 155 5.06 -16.74 -3.17
C SER A 155 6.19 -17.10 -4.12
N THR A 156 6.85 -18.24 -3.89
CA THR A 156 7.73 -18.89 -4.87
C THR A 156 7.17 -20.24 -5.32
N GLN A 157 5.98 -20.61 -4.85
CA GLN A 157 5.34 -21.89 -5.15
C GLN A 157 4.67 -21.83 -6.52
N ARG A 158 4.77 -22.91 -7.31
CA ARG A 158 4.08 -23.03 -8.59
C ARG A 158 2.56 -22.83 -8.39
N GLY A 159 1.98 -21.89 -9.11
CA GLY A 159 0.56 -21.53 -8.96
C GLY A 159 0.19 -20.93 -7.60
N GLY A 160 1.16 -20.57 -6.75
CA GLY A 160 0.89 -19.94 -5.46
C GLY A 160 0.68 -18.43 -5.61
N ARG A 161 -0.31 -17.89 -4.88
CA ARG A 161 -0.57 -16.45 -4.79
C ARG A 161 0.35 -15.78 -3.78
N GLY A 162 0.70 -14.53 -4.03
CA GLY A 162 1.32 -13.67 -3.02
C GLY A 162 0.49 -13.52 -1.75
N GLY A 163 1.17 -13.22 -0.65
CA GLY A 163 0.58 -13.01 0.67
C GLY A 163 0.00 -11.62 0.88
N ARG A 164 -0.10 -11.23 2.15
CA ARG A 164 -0.70 -9.95 2.57
C ARG A 164 0.31 -9.09 3.31
N ILE A 165 0.40 -7.83 2.91
CA ILE A 165 1.16 -6.81 3.63
C ILE A 165 0.21 -5.69 4.01
N ASP A 166 0.23 -5.30 5.28
CA ASP A 166 -0.67 -4.30 5.84
C ASP A 166 0.12 -3.33 6.72
N VAL A 167 0.19 -2.07 6.31
CA VAL A 167 0.96 -1.03 6.99
C VAL A 167 0.00 0.07 7.42
N ARG A 168 -0.18 0.23 8.74
CA ARG A 168 -1.10 1.20 9.35
C ARG A 168 -0.41 2.05 10.41
N GLY A 169 -0.90 3.27 10.59
CA GLY A 169 -0.40 4.26 11.54
C GLY A 169 -1.05 5.61 11.26
N ARG A 170 -0.64 6.67 11.96
CA ARG A 170 -1.11 8.04 11.67
C ARG A 170 -0.46 8.61 10.42
N ARG A 171 0.86 8.48 10.30
CA ARG A 171 1.63 8.87 9.11
C ARG A 171 2.49 7.72 8.63
N LEU A 172 2.63 7.54 7.32
CA LEU A 172 3.42 6.46 6.74
C LEU A 172 4.48 7.02 5.81
N ALA A 173 5.71 6.59 5.99
CA ALA A 173 6.83 6.94 5.12
C ALA A 173 7.45 5.67 4.55
N ILE A 174 7.23 5.42 3.27
CA ILE A 174 7.87 4.33 2.53
C ILE A 174 9.04 4.96 1.77
N GLY A 175 10.24 4.81 2.33
CA GLY A 175 11.42 5.53 1.91
C GLY A 175 12.05 5.00 0.61
N PRO A 176 13.10 5.68 0.13
CA PRO A 176 13.77 5.29 -1.10
C PRO A 176 14.28 3.86 -1.03
N ARG A 177 14.15 3.12 -2.14
CA ARG A 177 14.57 1.71 -2.28
C ARG A 177 13.85 0.73 -1.35
N ALA A 178 12.86 1.18 -0.58
CA ALA A 178 11.99 0.29 0.15
C ALA A 178 11.33 -0.69 -0.82
N LEU A 179 11.29 -1.96 -0.44
CA LEU A 179 10.78 -3.03 -1.29
C LEU A 179 9.64 -3.74 -0.58
N VAL A 180 8.42 -3.54 -1.06
CA VAL A 180 7.20 -4.15 -0.52
C VAL A 180 6.65 -5.11 -1.55
N LYS A 181 6.71 -6.42 -1.27
CA LYS A 181 6.45 -7.47 -2.25
C LYS A 181 5.40 -8.46 -1.77
N ALA A 182 4.40 -8.66 -2.62
CA ALA A 182 3.40 -9.70 -2.53
C ALA A 182 3.21 -10.37 -3.90
N ASN A 183 4.27 -10.58 -4.67
CA ASN A 183 4.17 -11.26 -5.98
C ASN A 183 3.84 -12.76 -5.82
N GLY A 184 3.31 -13.41 -6.85
CA GLY A 184 3.15 -14.87 -6.85
C GLY A 184 3.07 -15.48 -8.25
N PRO A 185 3.60 -16.70 -8.48
CA PRO A 185 3.49 -17.37 -9.77
C PRO A 185 2.06 -17.59 -10.25
N GLY A 186 1.12 -17.84 -9.33
CA GLY A 186 -0.29 -18.07 -9.63
C GLY A 186 -1.20 -16.85 -9.44
N GLY A 187 -0.63 -15.68 -9.16
CA GLY A 187 -1.37 -14.46 -8.86
C GLY A 187 -0.67 -13.54 -7.88
N GLY A 188 -0.88 -12.25 -8.03
CA GLY A 188 -0.42 -11.24 -7.08
C GLY A 188 -1.17 -11.26 -5.76
N GLY A 189 -0.56 -10.78 -4.69
CA GLY A 189 -1.11 -10.71 -3.33
C GLY A 189 -1.80 -9.39 -3.03
N ASP A 190 -1.97 -9.08 -1.74
CA ASP A 190 -2.67 -7.87 -1.28
C ASP A 190 -1.73 -6.98 -0.47
N ILE A 191 -1.53 -5.73 -0.90
CA ILE A 191 -0.73 -4.73 -0.19
C ILE A 191 -1.64 -3.56 0.18
N ARG A 192 -1.65 -3.18 1.45
CA ARG A 192 -2.39 -2.02 1.96
C ARG A 192 -1.47 -1.14 2.77
N ILE A 193 -1.42 0.13 2.42
CA ILE A 193 -0.60 1.14 3.07
C ILE A 193 -1.51 2.31 3.39
N GLY A 194 -1.82 2.47 4.67
CA GLY A 194 -2.57 3.60 5.21
C GLY A 194 -4.07 3.39 5.31
N GLY A 195 -4.66 2.47 4.56
CA GLY A 195 -6.11 2.24 4.64
C GLY A 195 -6.57 1.03 3.85
N ASP A 196 -7.87 0.76 3.96
CA ASP A 196 -8.54 -0.23 3.13
C ASP A 196 -9.04 0.42 1.83
N ARG A 197 -9.38 -0.43 0.85
CA ARG A 197 -9.85 -0.01 -0.48
C ARG A 197 -10.98 1.02 -0.37
N GLY A 198 -10.83 2.15 -1.07
CA GLY A 198 -11.75 3.27 -1.09
C GLY A 198 -12.13 3.78 0.31
N GLY A 199 -11.24 3.70 1.30
CA GLY A 199 -11.48 4.20 2.67
C GLY A 199 -12.59 3.49 3.47
N LYS A 200 -13.21 2.45 2.91
CA LYS A 200 -14.49 1.84 3.35
C LYS A 200 -14.34 0.62 4.28
N GLY A 201 -13.11 0.25 4.65
CA GLY A 201 -12.85 -0.88 5.53
C GLY A 201 -12.74 -0.52 7.01
N PRO A 202 -12.77 -1.52 7.91
CA PRO A 202 -12.68 -1.32 9.35
C PRO A 202 -11.26 -0.95 9.82
N GLY A 203 -10.26 -1.02 8.94
CA GLY A 203 -8.89 -0.67 9.23
C GLY A 203 -8.75 0.82 9.55
N ARG A 204 -7.78 1.14 10.40
CA ARG A 204 -7.39 2.54 10.64
C ARG A 204 -6.96 3.17 9.32
N LYS A 205 -7.44 4.40 9.10
CA LYS A 205 -6.99 5.32 8.06
C LYS A 205 -5.80 6.15 8.55
N ALA A 206 -4.74 6.24 7.77
CA ALA A 206 -3.62 7.15 7.99
C ALA A 206 -4.03 8.56 7.56
N ASP A 207 -3.51 9.59 8.23
CA ASP A 207 -3.70 10.98 7.84
C ASP A 207 -2.89 11.29 6.58
N ALA A 208 -1.66 10.76 6.50
CA ALA A 208 -0.77 11.00 5.38
C ALA A 208 0.09 9.77 5.02
N VAL A 209 0.28 9.55 3.73
CA VAL A 209 1.20 8.56 3.18
C VAL A 209 2.17 9.21 2.21
N VAL A 210 3.46 8.96 2.39
CA VAL A 210 4.52 9.37 1.46
C VAL A 210 5.24 8.12 0.98
N LEU A 211 5.18 7.87 -0.33
CA LEU A 211 5.98 6.88 -1.04
C LEU A 211 7.08 7.63 -1.79
N ALA A 212 8.34 7.39 -1.42
CA ALA A 212 9.48 8.11 -1.99
C ALA A 212 9.94 7.53 -3.34
N SER A 213 10.71 8.32 -4.08
CA SER A 213 11.41 7.88 -5.29
C SER A 213 12.19 6.59 -5.08
N GLU A 214 12.26 5.75 -6.10
CA GLU A 214 12.88 4.41 -6.07
C GLU A 214 12.21 3.38 -5.14
N ALA A 215 11.17 3.73 -4.37
CA ALA A 215 10.38 2.74 -3.66
C ALA A 215 9.63 1.83 -4.65
N ARG A 216 9.48 0.55 -4.28
CA ARG A 216 8.88 -0.47 -5.16
C ARG A 216 7.84 -1.27 -4.41
N ILE A 217 6.59 -1.13 -4.84
CA ILE A 217 5.43 -1.86 -4.31
C ILE A 217 4.95 -2.82 -5.40
N MET A 218 5.02 -4.13 -5.14
CA MET A 218 4.83 -5.14 -6.17
C MET A 218 3.85 -6.22 -5.71
N ALA A 219 2.78 -6.41 -6.46
CA ALA A 219 1.80 -7.46 -6.30
C ALA A 219 1.52 -8.13 -7.66
N ASP A 220 2.57 -8.50 -8.39
CA ASP A 220 2.48 -9.09 -9.72
C ASP A 220 2.15 -10.59 -9.67
N ALA A 221 1.40 -11.05 -10.67
CA ALA A 221 1.43 -12.45 -11.10
C ALA A 221 2.66 -12.69 -11.98
N ILE A 222 3.42 -13.75 -11.67
CA ILE A 222 4.73 -13.99 -12.32
C ILE A 222 4.66 -14.97 -13.51
N VAL A 223 3.66 -15.87 -13.53
CA VAL A 223 3.53 -16.89 -14.58
C VAL A 223 2.14 -16.83 -15.21
N SER A 224 1.13 -17.34 -14.50
CA SER A 224 -0.25 -17.38 -14.96
C SER A 224 -1.17 -17.16 -13.77
N GLY A 225 -1.97 -16.11 -13.84
CA GLY A 225 -2.88 -15.67 -12.78
C GLY A 225 -3.05 -14.16 -12.79
N ASP A 226 -4.03 -13.69 -12.02
CA ASP A 226 -4.37 -12.27 -12.02
C ASP A 226 -3.38 -11.46 -11.18
N GLY A 227 -3.18 -10.21 -11.57
CA GLY A 227 -2.49 -9.22 -10.77
C GLY A 227 -3.14 -9.04 -9.40
N GLY A 228 -2.34 -8.60 -8.43
CA GLY A 228 -2.78 -8.40 -7.06
C GLY A 228 -3.48 -7.06 -6.84
N SER A 229 -3.57 -6.66 -5.57
CA SER A 229 -4.14 -5.38 -5.18
C SER A 229 -3.12 -4.56 -4.38
N ILE A 230 -2.94 -3.29 -4.76
CA ILE A 230 -2.15 -2.30 -4.03
C ILE A 230 -3.07 -1.14 -3.67
N ILE A 231 -3.23 -0.87 -2.38
CA ILE A 231 -4.00 0.27 -1.88
C ILE A 231 -3.06 1.21 -1.14
N ILE A 232 -2.95 2.44 -1.61
CA ILE A 232 -2.30 3.55 -0.92
C ILE A 232 -3.37 4.56 -0.53
N TYR A 233 -3.53 4.77 0.77
CA TYR A 233 -4.60 5.60 1.32
C TYR A 233 -4.09 6.56 2.39
N GLY A 234 -4.27 7.85 2.17
CA GLY A 234 -4.20 8.89 3.20
C GLY A 234 -5.57 9.54 3.36
N LYS A 235 -5.90 10.08 4.54
CA LYS A 235 -7.10 10.89 4.72
C LYS A 235 -6.88 12.27 4.11
N GLU A 236 -5.79 12.93 4.51
CA GLU A 236 -5.48 14.30 4.07
C GLU A 236 -4.59 14.29 2.82
N ASN A 237 -3.50 13.52 2.84
CA ASN A 237 -2.49 13.58 1.78
C ASN A 237 -1.95 12.19 1.39
N ALA A 238 -1.79 11.97 0.10
CA ALA A 238 -1.03 10.85 -0.46
C ALA A 238 -0.03 11.38 -1.50
N GLU A 239 1.26 11.30 -1.18
CA GLU A 239 2.35 11.64 -2.10
C GLU A 239 2.97 10.36 -2.66
N ILE A 240 2.83 10.17 -3.96
CA ILE A 240 3.18 8.92 -4.63
C ILE A 240 4.34 9.19 -5.59
N ALA A 241 5.52 8.68 -5.24
CA ALA A 241 6.67 8.52 -6.12
C ALA A 241 7.04 7.03 -6.28
N GLY A 242 8.04 6.72 -7.11
CA GLY A 242 8.51 5.34 -7.28
C GLY A 242 7.57 4.46 -8.13
N ALA A 243 7.57 3.14 -7.89
CA ALA A 243 6.90 2.17 -8.77
C ALA A 243 5.87 1.30 -8.03
N LEU A 244 4.67 1.21 -8.60
CA LEU A 244 3.58 0.33 -8.16
C LEU A 244 3.24 -0.63 -9.31
N THR A 245 3.36 -1.95 -9.07
CA THR A 245 3.09 -2.97 -10.09
C THR A 245 2.14 -4.04 -9.59
N ALA A 246 1.08 -4.31 -10.36
CA ALA A 246 0.08 -5.33 -10.08
C ALA A 246 -0.29 -6.06 -11.39
N ARG A 247 0.70 -6.55 -12.11
CA ARG A 247 0.52 -7.11 -13.46
C ARG A 247 -0.12 -8.49 -13.45
N GLY A 248 -0.92 -8.77 -14.47
CA GLY A 248 -1.37 -10.12 -14.82
C GLY A 248 -0.20 -10.97 -15.33
N GLY A 249 -0.34 -12.29 -15.24
CA GLY A 249 0.69 -13.23 -15.63
C GLY A 249 0.97 -13.18 -17.14
N PRO A 250 2.23 -13.28 -17.58
CA PRO A 250 2.58 -13.26 -19.00
C PRO A 250 1.98 -14.44 -19.79
N GLU A 251 1.67 -15.55 -19.14
CA GLU A 251 1.05 -16.73 -19.75
C GLU A 251 -0.49 -16.74 -19.59
N GLY A 252 -1.07 -15.76 -18.90
CA GLY A 252 -2.51 -15.64 -18.70
C GLY A 252 -2.88 -14.97 -17.37
N GLY A 253 -4.11 -14.46 -17.31
CA GLY A 253 -4.67 -13.76 -16.16
C GLY A 253 -4.82 -12.26 -16.44
N ASP A 254 -5.77 -11.65 -15.73
CA ASP A 254 -6.09 -10.24 -15.87
C ASP A 254 -5.14 -9.37 -15.02
N GLY A 255 -5.08 -8.09 -15.34
CA GLY A 255 -4.30 -7.13 -14.58
C GLY A 255 -4.95 -6.85 -13.22
N GLY A 256 -4.13 -6.41 -12.28
CA GLY A 256 -4.54 -6.16 -10.91
C GLY A 256 -5.19 -4.80 -10.70
N PHE A 257 -5.29 -4.42 -9.43
CA PHE A 257 -5.88 -3.15 -9.02
C PHE A 257 -4.89 -2.32 -8.19
N ILE A 258 -4.69 -1.08 -8.59
CA ILE A 258 -3.84 -0.11 -7.89
C ILE A 258 -4.72 1.08 -7.52
N GLU A 259 -4.69 1.52 -6.27
CA GLU A 259 -5.44 2.68 -5.77
C GLU A 259 -4.51 3.66 -5.07
N THR A 260 -4.68 4.94 -5.38
CA THR A 260 -4.03 6.08 -4.71
C THR A 260 -5.10 7.10 -4.31
N SER A 261 -5.45 7.13 -3.03
CA SER A 261 -6.60 7.89 -2.51
C SER A 261 -6.22 8.77 -1.33
N ALA A 262 -6.70 10.01 -1.34
CA ALA A 262 -6.64 10.98 -0.23
C ALA A 262 -7.33 12.27 -0.62
N LYS A 263 -7.71 13.13 0.34
CA LYS A 263 -8.21 14.49 0.04
C LYS A 263 -7.35 15.19 -1.02
N THR A 264 -6.02 15.18 -0.83
CA THR A 264 -5.05 15.59 -1.85
C THR A 264 -4.16 14.42 -2.26
N VAL A 265 -4.18 14.08 -3.55
CA VAL A 265 -3.27 13.09 -4.16
C VAL A 265 -2.25 13.83 -5.02
N THR A 266 -0.97 13.63 -4.72
CA THR A 266 0.15 14.13 -5.54
C THR A 266 0.88 12.97 -6.19
N ILE A 267 0.95 12.97 -7.52
CA ILE A 267 1.68 11.97 -8.30
C ILE A 267 2.99 12.60 -8.81
N ALA A 268 4.12 12.08 -8.33
CA ALA A 268 5.44 12.60 -8.68
C ALA A 268 5.87 12.29 -10.13
N ALA A 269 6.86 13.03 -10.61
CA ALA A 269 7.37 12.92 -11.98
C ALA A 269 8.23 11.67 -12.24
N ASP A 270 8.52 10.85 -11.24
CA ASP A 270 9.20 9.57 -11.41
C ASP A 270 8.27 8.37 -11.15
N THR A 271 6.97 8.63 -10.90
CA THR A 271 5.98 7.59 -10.64
C THR A 271 5.77 6.71 -11.85
N ARG A 272 5.72 5.40 -11.60
CA ARG A 272 5.45 4.34 -12.57
C ARG A 272 4.34 3.45 -12.05
N ILE A 273 3.25 3.36 -12.79
CA ILE A 273 2.11 2.50 -12.49
C ILE A 273 1.98 1.46 -13.59
N ASP A 274 1.88 0.20 -13.22
CA ASP A 274 1.73 -0.90 -14.18
C ASP A 274 0.82 -2.00 -13.60
N ALA A 275 -0.41 -2.05 -14.10
CA ALA A 275 -1.36 -3.13 -13.88
C ALA A 275 -1.68 -3.84 -15.21
N SER A 276 -0.73 -3.90 -16.13
CA SER A 276 -0.91 -4.53 -17.44
C SER A 276 -1.15 -6.03 -17.36
N ALA A 277 -1.70 -6.60 -18.43
CA ALA A 277 -1.90 -8.03 -18.58
C ALA A 277 -1.70 -8.46 -20.03
N PRO A 278 -0.51 -8.96 -20.41
CA PRO A 278 -0.20 -9.29 -21.80
C PRO A 278 -1.11 -10.37 -22.42
N ALA A 279 -1.71 -11.22 -21.60
CA ALA A 279 -2.54 -12.36 -22.02
C ALA A 279 -3.96 -12.30 -21.41
N GLY A 280 -4.38 -11.12 -20.95
CA GLY A 280 -5.67 -10.90 -20.29
C GLY A 280 -6.17 -9.48 -20.46
N LYS A 281 -7.16 -9.10 -19.65
CA LYS A 281 -7.68 -7.73 -19.63
C LYS A 281 -6.75 -6.84 -18.80
N PRO A 282 -6.50 -5.60 -19.24
CA PRO A 282 -5.81 -4.61 -18.41
C PRO A 282 -6.42 -4.46 -17.02
N GLY A 283 -5.55 -4.32 -16.04
CA GLY A 283 -5.89 -3.92 -14.69
C GLY A 283 -6.19 -2.42 -14.62
N THR A 284 -6.46 -1.93 -13.42
CA THR A 284 -6.92 -0.54 -13.22
C THR A 284 -6.05 0.17 -12.20
N TRP A 285 -5.70 1.42 -12.52
CA TRP A 285 -5.23 2.42 -11.57
C TRP A 285 -6.35 3.40 -11.25
N LEU A 286 -6.80 3.39 -10.00
CA LEU A 286 -7.75 4.35 -9.44
C LEU A 286 -7.00 5.49 -8.74
N ILE A 287 -7.31 6.72 -9.13
CA ILE A 287 -6.91 7.96 -8.46
C ILE A 287 -8.18 8.56 -7.87
N ASP A 288 -8.24 8.66 -6.55
CA ASP A 288 -9.47 9.07 -5.84
C ASP A 288 -9.18 10.23 -4.86
N PRO A 289 -9.18 11.49 -5.33
CA PRO A 289 -9.07 12.68 -4.49
C PRO A 289 -10.39 13.43 -4.28
N THR A 290 -10.37 14.51 -3.48
CA THR A 290 -11.49 15.46 -3.47
C THR A 290 -11.57 16.21 -4.80
N ASP A 291 -10.49 16.86 -5.21
CA ASP A 291 -10.40 17.54 -6.50
C ASP A 291 -9.11 17.12 -7.20
N ILE A 292 -9.10 17.24 -8.53
CA ILE A 292 -7.89 17.02 -9.30
C ILE A 292 -7.79 17.93 -10.52
N THR A 293 -6.59 18.45 -10.74
CA THR A 293 -6.21 19.12 -11.98
C THR A 293 -5.30 18.19 -12.77
N ILE A 294 -5.71 17.88 -14.00
CA ILE A 294 -4.94 17.12 -14.98
C ILE A 294 -4.19 18.13 -15.85
N ASP A 295 -3.07 18.62 -15.32
CA ASP A 295 -2.12 19.49 -16.02
C ASP A 295 -1.21 18.68 -16.98
N ALA A 296 -0.25 19.35 -17.61
CA ALA A 296 0.71 18.69 -18.50
C ALA A 296 1.54 17.58 -17.79
N GLY A 297 1.89 17.78 -16.52
CA GLY A 297 2.65 16.83 -15.74
C GLY A 297 1.86 15.56 -15.42
N MET A 298 0.61 15.74 -14.98
CA MET A 298 -0.32 14.65 -14.69
C MET A 298 -0.73 13.92 -15.98
N THR A 299 -1.00 14.64 -17.07
CA THR A 299 -1.24 14.06 -18.40
C THR A 299 -0.12 13.12 -18.83
N ASN A 300 1.15 13.51 -18.65
CA ASN A 300 2.29 12.65 -18.95
C ASN A 300 2.25 11.33 -18.16
N ARG A 301 1.78 11.35 -16.91
CA ARG A 301 1.61 10.13 -16.10
C ARG A 301 0.49 9.25 -16.65
N LEU A 302 -0.68 9.85 -16.90
CA LEU A 302 -1.85 9.13 -17.40
C LEU A 302 -1.57 8.49 -18.76
N VAL A 303 -0.96 9.24 -19.68
CA VAL A 303 -0.56 8.76 -21.00
C VAL A 303 0.41 7.58 -20.87
N ALA A 304 1.50 7.72 -20.10
CA ALA A 304 2.45 6.63 -19.93
C ALA A 304 1.82 5.35 -19.33
N THR A 305 0.87 5.49 -18.41
CA THR A 305 0.14 4.35 -17.83
C THR A 305 -0.83 3.70 -18.82
N LEU A 306 -1.56 4.50 -19.61
CA LEU A 306 -2.46 4.01 -20.66
C LEU A 306 -1.68 3.30 -21.77
N GLU A 307 -0.59 3.89 -22.24
CA GLU A 307 0.34 3.26 -23.19
C GLU A 307 0.87 1.95 -22.62
N GLY A 308 1.24 1.92 -21.34
CA GLY A 308 1.68 0.71 -20.65
C GLY A 308 0.62 -0.39 -20.47
N GLY A 309 -0.59 -0.27 -21.01
CA GLY A 309 -1.59 -1.33 -20.97
C GLY A 309 -2.37 -1.39 -19.66
N THR A 310 -2.54 -0.26 -18.98
CA THR A 310 -3.30 -0.15 -17.73
C THR A 310 -4.48 0.80 -17.90
N ASN A 311 -5.66 0.40 -17.42
CA ASN A 311 -6.81 1.29 -17.35
C ASN A 311 -6.61 2.37 -16.30
N VAL A 312 -7.10 3.57 -16.55
CA VAL A 312 -7.04 4.70 -15.63
C VAL A 312 -8.45 5.11 -15.24
N GLU A 313 -8.69 5.23 -13.94
CA GLU A 313 -9.91 5.78 -13.36
C GLU A 313 -9.54 6.96 -12.47
N VAL A 314 -10.04 8.14 -12.79
CA VAL A 314 -9.96 9.33 -11.94
C VAL A 314 -11.35 9.57 -11.39
N ASN A 315 -11.49 9.46 -10.08
CA ASN A 315 -12.77 9.51 -9.40
C ASN A 315 -12.73 10.58 -8.32
N THR A 316 -13.73 11.44 -8.27
CA THR A 316 -13.94 12.39 -7.17
C THR A 316 -15.36 12.29 -6.58
N SER A 317 -16.07 11.19 -6.88
CA SER A 317 -17.47 10.94 -6.52
C SER A 317 -17.67 10.80 -5.01
N ALA A 318 -18.82 11.25 -4.50
CA ALA A 318 -19.11 11.18 -3.06
C ALA A 318 -19.34 9.73 -2.53
N PRO A 319 -18.97 9.45 -1.26
CA PRO A 319 -18.15 10.30 -0.40
C PRO A 319 -16.70 10.34 -0.94
N PRO A 320 -16.06 11.53 -1.05
CA PRO A 320 -14.73 11.67 -1.63
C PRO A 320 -13.74 10.74 -0.96
N TYR A 321 -12.97 9.97 -1.74
CA TYR A 321 -11.97 9.03 -1.22
C TYR A 321 -12.46 8.14 -0.04
N GLY A 322 -13.77 7.87 0.01
CA GLY A 322 -14.40 7.07 1.05
C GLY A 322 -14.43 7.66 2.46
N ASP A 323 -14.25 8.97 2.62
CA ASP A 323 -14.47 9.65 3.90
C ASP A 323 -15.93 10.15 4.02
N PRO A 324 -16.80 9.49 4.80
CA PRO A 324 -18.19 9.90 4.92
C PRO A 324 -18.37 11.24 5.67
N ASP A 325 -17.32 11.73 6.34
CA ASP A 325 -17.33 13.01 7.03
C ASP A 325 -16.95 14.17 6.10
N ASP A 326 -16.40 13.88 4.91
CA ASP A 326 -16.09 14.89 3.89
C ASP A 326 -17.32 15.12 3.01
N THR A 327 -17.82 16.36 3.03
CA THR A 327 -18.98 16.80 2.25
C THR A 327 -18.59 17.60 1.02
N ASP A 328 -17.29 17.77 0.75
CA ASP A 328 -16.80 18.51 -0.41
C ASP A 328 -17.23 17.76 -1.68
N VAL A 329 -17.82 18.50 -2.63
CA VAL A 329 -18.24 17.96 -3.92
C VAL A 329 -17.10 18.12 -4.93
N GLY A 330 -16.51 16.99 -5.32
CA GLY A 330 -15.26 16.95 -6.06
C GLY A 330 -15.36 17.30 -7.54
N ASN A 331 -14.36 18.01 -8.06
CA ASN A 331 -14.25 18.40 -9.46
C ASN A 331 -13.03 17.79 -10.14
N ILE A 332 -13.13 17.61 -11.46
CA ILE A 332 -12.01 17.27 -12.33
C ILE A 332 -11.79 18.43 -13.30
N THR A 333 -10.58 19.02 -13.29
CA THR A 333 -10.16 20.03 -14.27
C THR A 333 -9.14 19.43 -15.22
N VAL A 334 -9.36 19.48 -16.53
CA VAL A 334 -8.45 18.96 -17.56
C VAL A 334 -7.83 20.11 -18.34
N GLU A 335 -6.54 20.38 -18.10
CA GLU A 335 -5.83 21.51 -18.71
C GLU A 335 -4.93 21.09 -19.89
N ALA A 336 -4.69 19.79 -20.05
CA ALA A 336 -3.86 19.25 -21.13
C ALA A 336 -4.51 18.04 -21.83
N SER A 337 -4.28 17.91 -23.14
CA SER A 337 -4.81 16.79 -23.95
C SER A 337 -4.24 15.45 -23.51
N ILE A 338 -5.10 14.43 -23.37
CA ILE A 338 -4.70 13.07 -23.00
C ILE A 338 -4.70 12.22 -24.27
N ARG A 339 -3.50 12.05 -24.86
CA ARG A 339 -3.30 11.42 -26.17
C ARG A 339 -2.22 10.33 -26.13
N PRO A 340 -2.56 9.09 -25.77
CA PRO A 340 -1.59 8.00 -25.78
C PRO A 340 -1.26 7.52 -27.20
N ASP A 341 0.01 7.14 -27.42
CA ASP A 341 0.49 6.37 -28.58
C ASP A 341 0.35 4.87 -28.28
N LEU A 342 -0.71 4.25 -28.81
CA LEU A 342 -1.02 2.84 -28.56
C LEU A 342 -0.34 1.89 -29.55
N ALA A 343 0.25 2.40 -30.64
CA ALA A 343 0.80 1.57 -31.71
C ALA A 343 2.05 0.77 -31.31
N ALA A 344 2.72 1.11 -30.21
CA ALA A 344 4.03 0.56 -29.87
C ALA A 344 4.07 -0.34 -28.62
N ALA A 345 2.98 -0.49 -27.87
CA ALA A 345 3.05 -1.02 -26.52
C ALA A 345 2.74 -2.52 -26.41
N TYR A 346 1.57 -2.95 -26.89
CA TYR A 346 1.12 -4.35 -26.89
C TYR A 346 0.17 -4.56 -28.08
N GLY A 347 0.28 -5.67 -28.81
CA GLY A 347 -0.61 -5.91 -29.95
C GLY A 347 -2.07 -6.10 -29.52
N ASN A 348 -3.00 -5.42 -30.18
CA ASN A 348 -4.45 -5.44 -29.92
C ASN A 348 -4.83 -4.96 -28.50
N GLN A 349 -4.17 -3.91 -28.02
CA GLN A 349 -4.38 -3.35 -26.69
C GLN A 349 -5.71 -2.60 -26.60
N THR A 350 -6.54 -2.94 -25.62
CA THR A 350 -7.77 -2.19 -25.31
C THR A 350 -7.71 -1.67 -23.89
N VAL A 351 -7.55 -0.35 -23.74
CA VAL A 351 -7.52 0.34 -22.44
C VAL A 351 -8.70 1.27 -22.27
N THR A 352 -8.97 1.70 -21.04
CA THR A 352 -10.02 2.67 -20.73
C THR A 352 -9.49 3.82 -19.88
N LEU A 353 -9.97 5.03 -20.17
CA LEU A 353 -9.90 6.19 -19.29
C LEU A 353 -11.32 6.54 -18.81
N THR A 354 -11.49 6.58 -17.50
CA THR A 354 -12.73 7.03 -16.86
C THR A 354 -12.45 8.26 -16.01
N LEU A 355 -13.20 9.34 -16.25
CA LEU A 355 -13.21 10.55 -15.43
C LEU A 355 -14.60 10.68 -14.79
N SER A 356 -14.71 10.51 -13.48
CA SER A 356 -15.97 10.64 -12.74
C SER A 356 -15.88 11.73 -11.70
N ALA A 357 -16.60 12.82 -11.91
CA ALA A 357 -16.69 13.91 -10.94
C ALA A 357 -18.00 13.88 -10.15
N ASP A 358 -17.93 14.14 -8.84
CA ASP A 358 -19.15 14.36 -8.05
C ASP A 358 -19.87 15.63 -8.49
N ASN A 359 -19.12 16.68 -8.79
CA ASN A 359 -19.63 17.97 -9.22
C ASN A 359 -19.40 18.19 -10.72
N ASN A 360 -18.29 18.82 -11.12
CA ASN A 360 -18.06 19.19 -12.52
C ASN A 360 -16.82 18.54 -13.12
N VAL A 361 -16.88 18.32 -14.43
CA VAL A 361 -15.70 18.14 -15.27
C VAL A 361 -15.52 19.38 -16.13
N THR A 362 -14.41 20.09 -15.98
CA THR A 362 -14.08 21.27 -16.80
C THR A 362 -12.86 21.00 -17.67
N MET A 363 -12.88 21.36 -18.96
CA MET A 363 -11.78 21.14 -19.90
C MET A 363 -11.31 22.43 -20.58
N ASP A 364 -10.02 22.67 -20.66
CA ASP A 364 -9.48 23.84 -21.37
C ASP A 364 -9.81 23.80 -22.87
N SER A 365 -9.93 24.99 -23.46
CA SER A 365 -10.23 25.11 -24.89
C SER A 365 -9.16 24.42 -25.74
N GLY A 366 -9.57 23.51 -26.62
CA GLY A 366 -8.67 22.75 -27.49
C GLY A 366 -8.06 21.50 -26.85
N VAL A 367 -8.36 21.21 -25.57
CA VAL A 367 -8.05 19.91 -24.96
C VAL A 367 -8.83 18.83 -25.68
N THR A 368 -8.16 17.72 -25.94
CA THR A 368 -8.75 16.56 -26.57
C THR A 368 -8.32 15.28 -25.87
N ILE A 369 -9.20 14.27 -25.87
CA ILE A 369 -9.01 12.99 -25.19
C ILE A 369 -9.26 11.87 -26.19
N GLY A 370 -8.37 10.89 -26.21
CA GLY A 370 -8.42 9.71 -27.09
C GLY A 370 -7.04 9.38 -27.64
N PRO A 371 -6.87 8.29 -28.41
CA PRO A 371 -5.55 7.95 -28.96
C PRO A 371 -4.99 9.08 -29.83
N GLU A 372 -3.67 9.18 -29.88
CA GLU A 372 -3.00 10.12 -30.79
C GLU A 372 -3.35 9.72 -32.26
N PRO A 373 -3.73 10.68 -33.14
CA PRO A 373 -4.14 10.35 -34.51
C PRO A 373 -3.08 9.56 -35.28
N GLY A 374 -3.47 8.41 -35.83
CA GLY A 374 -2.55 7.53 -36.57
C GLY A 374 -1.57 6.74 -35.68
N LYS A 375 -1.75 6.78 -34.36
CA LYS A 375 -0.93 6.07 -33.36
C LYS A 375 -1.74 5.00 -32.61
N ALA A 376 -2.59 4.30 -33.33
CA ALA A 376 -3.28 3.10 -32.87
C ALA A 376 -3.31 2.12 -34.04
N ASP A 377 -2.79 0.92 -33.83
CA ASP A 377 -2.79 -0.11 -34.87
C ASP A 377 -4.16 -0.78 -34.96
N ALA A 378 -4.35 -1.60 -36.00
CA ALA A 378 -5.59 -2.34 -36.18
C ALA A 378 -5.80 -3.33 -35.03
N GLY A 379 -6.78 -3.05 -34.17
CA GLY A 379 -7.09 -3.85 -32.98
C GLY A 379 -6.83 -3.12 -31.67
N ASP A 380 -6.11 -2.00 -31.70
CA ASP A 380 -5.91 -1.16 -30.52
C ASP A 380 -7.09 -0.20 -30.33
N SER A 381 -7.48 0.03 -29.07
CA SER A 381 -8.53 0.98 -28.76
C SER A 381 -8.42 1.58 -27.37
N MET A 382 -8.99 2.77 -27.22
CA MET A 382 -9.16 3.44 -25.94
C MET A 382 -10.64 3.77 -25.76
N GLY A 383 -11.27 3.18 -24.74
CA GLY A 383 -12.57 3.61 -24.26
C GLY A 383 -12.43 4.87 -23.42
N VAL A 384 -13.29 5.87 -23.63
CA VAL A 384 -13.33 7.09 -22.83
C VAL A 384 -14.71 7.24 -22.22
N THR A 385 -14.77 7.35 -20.90
CA THR A 385 -16.00 7.63 -20.15
C THR A 385 -15.80 8.88 -19.32
N ILE A 386 -16.70 9.85 -19.44
CA ILE A 386 -16.68 11.08 -18.65
C ILE A 386 -18.07 11.25 -18.03
N THR A 387 -18.12 11.33 -16.71
CA THR A 387 -19.33 11.53 -15.93
C THR A 387 -19.13 12.68 -14.95
N ALA A 388 -20.16 13.49 -14.76
CA ALA A 388 -20.20 14.58 -13.80
C ALA A 388 -21.58 14.58 -13.13
N GLY A 389 -21.65 14.79 -11.81
CA GLY A 389 -22.94 14.92 -11.12
C GLY A 389 -23.69 16.21 -11.47
N ASN A 390 -22.98 17.23 -11.96
CA ASN A 390 -23.56 18.49 -12.41
C ASN A 390 -23.31 18.78 -13.90
N ASP A 391 -22.11 19.20 -14.31
CA ASP A 391 -21.87 19.65 -15.69
C ASP A 391 -20.51 19.21 -16.26
N ILE A 392 -20.46 19.10 -17.59
CA ILE A 392 -19.24 18.84 -18.39
C ILE A 392 -19.06 20.03 -19.33
N THR A 393 -18.14 20.95 -19.00
CA THR A 393 -18.03 22.24 -19.71
C THR A 393 -16.60 22.62 -20.13
N PRO A 394 -16.45 23.46 -21.16
CA PRO A 394 -15.19 24.15 -21.39
C PRO A 394 -14.86 25.12 -20.24
N LYS A 395 -13.61 25.14 -19.76
CA LYS A 395 -13.15 26.12 -18.77
C LYS A 395 -13.31 27.53 -19.35
N ARG A 396 -14.15 28.35 -18.72
CA ARG A 396 -14.30 29.76 -19.12
C ARG A 396 -13.05 30.53 -18.67
N LEU A 397 -12.37 31.17 -19.63
CA LEU A 397 -11.30 32.11 -19.29
C LEU A 397 -11.91 33.27 -18.47
N PRO A 398 -11.30 33.69 -17.34
CA PRO A 398 -11.74 34.89 -16.65
C PRO A 398 -11.60 36.08 -17.61
N PHE A 399 -12.70 36.83 -17.78
CA PHE A 399 -12.78 38.01 -18.65
C PHE A 399 -11.92 39.16 -18.16
#